data_AF-A0A4Y2LQE0-F1
#
_entry.id   AF-A0A4Y2LQE0-F1
#
_cell.length_a   1.000
_cell.length_b   1.000
_cell.length_c   1.000
_cell.angle_alpha   90.00
_cell.angle_beta   90.00
_cell.angle_gamma   90.00
#
_symmetry.space_group_name_H-M   'P 1'
#
loop_
_entity.id
_entity.type
_entity.pdbx_description
1 polymer ?
#
loop_
_entity_poly.entity_id
_entity_poly.type
_entity_poly.pdbx_seq_one_letter_code
_entity_poly.pdbx_strand_id
1 'polypeptide(L)'
;MDILPHCKLHQDNDPKHNAHICTLWALYHCPQVIRTPSQSPDPNPIENIWNHLNNRIRKFKISSKNELREKLMSEWDKIEGNVCANLVKSVPKRLNEVIKCKGGPTHY
;
A
#
# COMPACT_ATOMS: atom_id res chain seq x y z
N MET A 1 11.54 -18.90 7.72
CA MET A 1 10.69 -17.81 7.23
C MET A 1 9.28 -18.20 7.56
N ASP A 2 8.70 -17.58 8.58
CA ASP A 2 7.37 -17.94 9.07
C ASP A 2 6.32 -17.43 8.09
N ILE A 3 5.71 -18.34 7.35
CA ILE A 3 4.57 -18.03 6.49
C ILE A 3 3.42 -17.69 7.44
N LEU A 4 3.07 -16.41 7.56
CA LEU A 4 1.90 -15.97 8.31
C LEU A 4 0.64 -16.54 7.62
N PRO A 5 0.01 -17.59 8.17
CA PRO A 5 -0.98 -18.40 7.42
C PRO A 5 -2.29 -17.66 7.14
N HIS A 6 -2.47 -16.47 7.75
CA HIS A 6 -3.65 -15.62 7.61
C HIS A 6 -3.38 -14.31 6.86
N CYS A 7 -2.18 -14.12 6.30
CA CYS A 7 -1.85 -12.92 5.54
C CYS A 7 -2.36 -13.02 4.09
N LYS A 8 -2.97 -11.94 3.59
CA LYS A 8 -3.35 -11.80 2.19
C LYS A 8 -2.51 -10.70 1.54
N LEU A 9 -1.88 -11.01 0.41
CA LEU A 9 -1.14 -10.04 -0.38
C LEU A 9 -2.12 -9.18 -1.19
N HIS A 10 -1.99 -7.86 -1.09
CA HIS A 10 -2.67 -6.89 -1.94
C HIS A 10 -1.61 -6.13 -2.75
N GLN A 11 -1.77 -6.10 -4.07
CA GLN A 11 -0.91 -5.38 -5.02
C GLN A 11 -1.76 -4.83 -6.16
N ASP A 12 -1.24 -3.83 -6.87
CA ASP A 12 -1.90 -3.29 -8.06
C ASP A 12 -1.77 -4.23 -9.27
N ASN A 13 -2.38 -3.83 -10.39
CA ASN A 13 -2.37 -4.60 -11.63
C ASN A 13 -1.21 -4.22 -12.59
N ASP A 14 -0.08 -3.71 -12.09
CA ASP A 14 1.10 -3.50 -12.96
C ASP A 14 1.47 -4.82 -13.66
N PRO A 15 1.76 -4.81 -14.99
CA PRO A 15 2.16 -6.01 -15.73
C PRO A 15 3.31 -6.79 -15.07
N LYS A 16 4.23 -6.12 -14.37
CA LYS A 16 5.33 -6.77 -13.66
C LYS A 16 4.84 -7.71 -12.55
N HIS A 17 3.79 -7.34 -11.83
CA HIS A 17 3.20 -8.19 -10.79
C HIS A 17 2.52 -9.45 -11.38
N ASN A 18 2.17 -9.41 -12.67
CA ASN A 18 1.56 -10.51 -13.42
C ASN A 18 2.58 -11.30 -14.27
N ALA A 19 3.86 -10.89 -14.28
CA ALA A 19 4.90 -11.63 -14.98
C ALA A 19 5.05 -13.03 -14.38
N HIS A 20 5.36 -14.02 -15.22
CA HIS A 20 5.43 -15.44 -14.82
C HIS A 20 6.30 -15.68 -13.59
N ILE A 21 7.47 -15.03 -13.52
CA ILE A 21 8.39 -15.17 -12.39
C ILE A 21 7.79 -14.62 -11.08
N CYS A 22 7.05 -13.51 -11.14
CA CYS A 22 6.43 -12.87 -9.98
C CYS A 22 5.21 -13.65 -9.50
N THR A 23 4.36 -14.12 -10.42
CA THR A 23 3.19 -14.93 -10.07
C THR A 23 3.58 -16.29 -9.51
N LEU A 24 4.63 -16.92 -10.05
CA LEU A 24 5.18 -18.17 -9.50
C LEU A 24 5.71 -17.95 -8.09
N TRP A 25 6.47 -16.88 -7.84
CA TRP A 25 6.94 -16.55 -6.50
C TRP A 25 5.77 -16.33 -5.53
N ALA A 26 4.75 -15.55 -5.92
CA ALA A 26 3.59 -15.30 -5.08
C ALA A 26 2.81 -16.59 -4.77
N LEU A 27 2.71 -17.53 -5.70
CA LEU A 27 2.06 -18.83 -5.48
C LEU A 27 2.72 -19.64 -4.35
N TYR A 28 4.05 -19.61 -4.24
CA TYR A 28 4.77 -20.37 -3.22
C TYR A 28 4.90 -19.63 -1.88
N HIS A 29 4.84 -18.30 -1.87
CA HIS A 29 5.16 -17.50 -0.69
C HIS A 29 3.97 -16.73 -0.10
N CYS A 30 2.88 -16.53 -0.84
CA CYS A 30 1.72 -15.78 -0.41
C CYS A 30 0.49 -16.69 -0.34
N PRO A 31 -0.03 -16.99 0.87
CA PRO A 31 -1.17 -17.90 1.02
C PRO A 31 -2.41 -17.47 0.24
N GLN A 32 -2.63 -16.17 0.10
CA GLN A 32 -3.74 -15.60 -0.66
C GLN A 32 -3.28 -14.29 -1.32
N VAL A 33 -3.62 -14.11 -2.60
CA VAL A 33 -3.44 -12.84 -3.33
C VAL A 33 -4.81 -12.26 -3.63
N ILE A 34 -5.03 -11.00 -3.27
CA ILE A 34 -6.27 -10.27 -3.54
C ILE A 34 -6.22 -9.76 -4.98
N ARG A 35 -7.27 -10.03 -5.75
CA ARG A 35 -7.44 -9.48 -7.10
C ARG A 35 -7.96 -8.05 -7.00
N THR A 36 -7.18 -7.11 -7.53
CA THR A 36 -7.49 -5.67 -7.49
C THR A 36 -8.10 -5.25 -8.83
N PRO A 37 -9.09 -4.35 -8.87
CA PRO A 37 -9.51 -3.71 -10.12
C PRO A 37 -8.43 -2.74 -10.64
N SER A 38 -8.31 -2.63 -11.96
CA SER A 38 -7.37 -1.67 -12.57
C SER A 38 -7.78 -0.23 -12.26
N GLN A 39 -6.81 0.69 -12.22
CA GLN A 39 -7.04 2.12 -12.00
C GLN A 39 -7.85 2.45 -10.73
N SER A 40 -7.72 1.64 -9.68
CA SER A 40 -8.46 1.81 -8.42
C SER A 40 -7.49 2.06 -7.26
N PRO A 41 -6.88 3.25 -7.16
CA PRO A 41 -5.98 3.58 -6.05
C PRO A 41 -6.74 3.81 -4.74
N ASP A 42 -7.98 4.29 -4.78
CA ASP A 42 -8.81 4.64 -3.62
C ASP A 42 -8.88 3.54 -2.53
N PRO A 43 -9.13 2.25 -2.86
CA PRO A 43 -9.14 1.18 -1.87
C PRO A 43 -7.75 0.79 -1.35
N ASN A 44 -6.65 1.27 -1.94
CA ASN A 44 -5.29 0.92 -1.56
C ASN A 44 -4.78 1.81 -0.40
N PRO A 45 -4.69 1.30 0.84
CA PRO A 45 -4.29 2.10 1.99
C PRO A 45 -2.82 2.57 1.94
N ILE A 46 -1.97 1.93 1.13
CA ILE A 46 -0.53 2.28 1.08
C ILE A 46 -0.30 3.69 0.51
N GLU A 47 -1.18 4.17 -0.37
CA GLU A 47 -1.11 5.54 -0.90
C GLU A 47 -1.21 6.58 0.21
N ASN A 48 -2.02 6.31 1.26
CA ASN A 48 -2.10 7.19 2.41
C ASN A 48 -0.82 7.17 3.25
N ILE A 49 -0.14 6.02 3.36
CA ILE A 49 1.16 5.92 4.02
C ILE A 49 2.21 6.71 3.24
N TRP A 50 2.23 6.59 1.90
CA TRP A 50 3.13 7.37 1.06
C TRP A 50 2.90 8.86 1.19
N ASN A 51 1.64 9.31 1.18
CA ASN A 51 1.30 10.71 1.39
C ASN A 51 1.74 11.19 2.79
N HIS A 52 1.50 10.40 3.83
CA HIS A 52 1.93 10.69 5.20
C HIS A 52 3.45 10.85 5.31
N LEU A 53 4.21 9.92 4.70
CA LEU A 53 5.67 9.97 4.66
C LEU A 53 6.16 11.20 3.88
N ASN A 54 5.60 11.45 2.69
CA ASN A 54 5.96 12.60 1.86
C ASN A 54 5.74 13.93 2.61
N ASN A 55 4.62 14.08 3.32
CA ASN A 55 4.31 15.27 4.13
C ASN A 55 5.32 15.49 5.27
N ARG A 56 5.88 14.42 5.85
CA ARG A 56 6.94 14.51 6.85
C ARG A 56 8.28 14.89 6.20
N ILE A 57 8.62 14.25 5.08
CA ILE A 57 9.87 14.48 4.35
C ILE A 57 9.97 15.91 3.83
N ARG A 58 8.88 16.49 3.34
CA ARG A 58 8.82 17.89 2.86
C ARG A 58 9.21 18.95 3.90
N LYS A 59 9.26 18.59 5.19
CA LYS A 59 9.69 19.50 6.27
C LYS A 59 11.21 19.66 6.34
N PHE A 60 11.95 18.77 5.69
CA PHE A 60 13.42 18.79 5.66
C PHE A 60 13.93 19.41 4.36
N LYS A 61 15.03 20.17 4.44
CA LYS A 61 15.77 20.62 3.26
C LYS A 61 16.76 19.54 2.87
N ILE A 62 16.35 18.65 1.98
CA ILE A 62 17.16 17.52 1.54
C ILE A 62 17.93 17.89 0.28
N SER A 63 19.23 17.61 0.27
CA SER A 63 20.16 18.04 -0.79
C SER A 63 20.87 16.87 -1.48
N SER A 64 20.73 15.64 -0.96
CA SER A 64 21.36 14.45 -1.54
C SER A 64 20.47 13.21 -1.45
N LYS A 65 20.77 12.20 -2.28
CA LYS A 65 20.08 10.90 -2.24
C LYS A 65 20.31 10.15 -0.93
N ASN A 66 21.49 10.28 -0.32
CA ASN A 66 21.81 9.62 0.94
C ASN A 66 21.00 10.23 2.08
N GLU A 67 20.96 11.57 2.14
CA GLU A 67 20.13 12.29 3.11
C GLU A 67 18.64 11.95 2.94
N LEU A 68 18.15 11.86 1.69
CA LEU A 68 16.78 11.43 1.43
C LEU A 68 16.51 10.04 2.00
N ARG A 69 17.40 9.08 1.74
CA ARG A 69 17.27 7.70 2.22
C ARG A 69 17.24 7.64 3.75
N GLU A 70 18.17 8.32 4.41
CA GLU A 70 18.25 8.35 5.88
C GLU A 70 16.99 8.96 6.50
N LYS A 71 16.50 10.07 5.93
CA LYS A 71 15.26 10.71 6.41
C LYS A 71 14.03 9.85 6.15
N LEU A 72 13.93 9.20 4.99
CA LEU A 72 12.84 8.26 4.69
C LEU A 72 12.79 7.11 5.70
N MET A 73 13.94 6.49 6.00
CA MET A 73 14.02 5.40 6.99
C MET A 73 13.64 5.91 8.39
N SER A 74 14.21 7.04 8.83
CA SER A 74 13.91 7.62 10.14
C SER A 74 12.44 8.01 10.31
N GLU A 75 11.80 8.59 9.28
CA GLU A 75 10.40 8.97 9.34
C GLU A 75 9.46 7.77 9.21
N TRP A 76 9.86 6.73 8.47
CA TRP A 76 9.15 5.46 8.37
C TRP A 76 9.07 4.75 9.71
N ASP A 77 10.18 4.66 10.45
CA ASP A 77 10.22 4.01 11.78
C ASP A 77 9.35 4.72 12.83
N LYS A 78 9.01 5.99 12.59
CA LYS A 78 8.09 6.79 13.42
C LYS A 78 6.61 6.61 13.04
N ILE A 79 6.29 5.75 12.08
CA ILE A 79 4.89 5.44 11.75
C ILE A 79 4.40 4.41 12.77
N GLU A 80 3.52 4.87 13.66
CA GLU A 80 2.91 4.00 14.66
C GLU A 80 1.99 2.95 14.02
N GLY A 81 1.96 1.74 14.59
CA GLY A 81 1.12 0.65 14.10
C GLY A 81 -0.38 0.97 14.11
N ASN A 82 -0.83 1.92 14.95
CA ASN A 82 -2.22 2.39 14.96
C ASN A 82 -2.62 3.10 13.65
N VAL A 83 -1.69 3.78 12.97
CA VAL A 83 -1.92 4.45 11.69
C VAL A 83 -2.24 3.39 10.64
N CYS A 84 -1.40 2.36 10.55
CA CYS A 84 -1.59 1.22 9.65
C CYS A 84 -2.90 0.49 9.96
N ALA A 85 -3.17 0.20 11.23
CA ALA A 85 -4.40 -0.48 11.64
C ALA A 85 -5.66 0.32 11.28
N ASN A 86 -5.65 1.64 11.46
CA ASN A 86 -6.79 2.50 11.12
C ASN A 86 -7.03 2.57 9.60
N LEU A 87 -5.95 2.61 8.80
CA LEU A 87 -6.08 2.57 7.34
C LEU A 87 -6.68 1.25 6.86
N VAL A 88 -6.21 0.11 7.38
CA VAL A 88 -6.78 -1.21 7.05
C VAL A 88 -8.24 -1.30 7.48
N LYS A 89 -8.60 -0.83 8.69
CA LYS A 89 -10.00 -0.76 9.16
C LYS A 89 -10.89 0.12 8.27
N SER A 90 -10.32 1.08 7.54
CA SER A 90 -11.09 1.94 6.63
C SER A 90 -11.44 1.27 5.31
N VAL A 91 -10.71 0.22 4.89
CA VAL A 91 -10.87 -0.42 3.56
C VAL A 91 -12.32 -0.84 3.26
N PRO A 92 -13.08 -1.49 4.17
CA PRO A 92 -14.48 -1.83 3.91
C PRO A 92 -15.35 -0.61 3.59
N LYS A 93 -15.11 0.52 4.27
CA LYS A 93 -15.83 1.78 3.99
C LYS A 93 -15.47 2.31 2.60
N ARG A 94 -14.19 2.28 2.20
CA ARG A 94 -13.75 2.71 0.86
C ARG A 94 -14.38 1.85 -0.24
N LEU A 95 -14.39 0.53 -0.06
CA LEU A 95 -15.04 -0.39 -0.99
C LEU A 95 -16.54 -0.10 -1.13
N ASN A 96 -17.24 0.19 -0.02
CA ASN A 96 -18.63 0.60 -0.07
C ASN A 96 -18.84 1.90 -0.85
N GLU A 97 -17.94 2.87 -0.75
CA GLU A 97 -18.00 4.10 -1.56
C GLU A 97 -17.76 3.80 -3.04
N VAL A 98 -16.81 2.94 -3.40
CA VAL A 98 -16.61 2.50 -4.79
C VAL A 98 -17.88 1.85 -5.35
N ILE A 99 -18.56 1.01 -4.56
CA ILE A 99 -19.84 0.40 -4.94
C ILE A 99 -20.91 1.46 -5.16
N LYS A 100 -21.04 2.45 -4.26
CA LYS A 100 -21.98 3.57 -4.40
C LYS A 100 -21.70 4.40 -5.65
N CYS A 101 -20.42 4.63 -5.95
CA CYS A 101 -19.97 5.31 -7.17
C CYS A 101 -20.05 4.43 -8.42
N LYS A 102 -20.57 3.20 -8.34
CA LYS A 102 -20.67 2.22 -9.44
C LYS A 102 -19.32 1.96 -10.13
N GLY A 103 -18.25 1.90 -9.34
CA GLY A 103 -16.87 1.73 -9.82
C GLY A 103 -16.18 3.02 -10.27
N GLY A 104 -16.86 4.17 -10.18
CA GLY A 104 -16.24 5.48 -10.41
C GLY A 104 -15.37 5.96 -9.24
N PRO A 105 -14.64 7.08 -9.43
CA PRO A 105 -13.78 7.66 -8.39
C PRO A 105 -14.54 7.99 -7.10
N THR A 106 -13.84 7.88 -5.98
CA THR A 106 -14.34 8.26 -4.66
C THR A 106 -13.60 9.50 -4.14
N HIS A 107 -13.92 9.92 -2.92
CA HIS A 107 -13.22 11.04 -2.25
C HIS A 107 -11.94 10.60 -1.52
N TYR A 108 -11.60 9.30 -1.58
CA TYR A 108 -10.45 8.71 -0.89
C TYR A 108 -9.15 8.84 -1.66
#